data_AF-B9G8U2-F1
#
_entry.id   AF-B9G8U2-F1
#
_cell.length_a   1.000
_cell.length_b   1.000
_cell.length_c   1.000
_cell.angle_alpha   90.00
_cell.angle_beta   90.00
_cell.angle_gamma   90.00
#
_symmetry.space_group_name_H-M   'P 1'
#
loop_
_entity.id
_entity.type
_entity.pdbx_description
1 polymer ?
#
loop_
_entity_poly.entity_id
_entity_poly.type
_entity_poly.pdbx_seq_one_letter_code
_entity_poly.pdbx_strand_id
1 'polypeptide(L)'
;MARLLDGGDLVVVCPEGTTCREPCLLRFSPLFAELSDDVVPVGIAVDTAMFYATTAGGLKCLDPLYYIANPRTCYAVQFLERVDTSPARERRAPSTDVANLVQRRMGDALGYRCTMLTRKDKYLMLAGNDGVVNTTQDNHSAPGKKKMQ
;
A
#
# COMPACT_ATOMS: atom_id res chain seq x y z
N MET A 1 -8.53 13.27 4.38
CA MET A 1 -8.08 12.46 5.52
C MET A 1 -8.20 13.21 6.84
N ALA A 2 -7.45 14.30 7.08
CA ALA A 2 -7.50 15.01 8.38
C ALA A 2 -8.94 15.39 8.82
N ARG A 3 -9.74 15.98 7.92
CA ARG A 3 -11.15 16.29 8.19
C ARG A 3 -12.04 15.10 8.58
N LEU A 4 -11.72 13.89 8.09
CA LEU A 4 -12.47 12.67 8.44
C LEU A 4 -12.09 12.24 9.86
N LEU A 5 -10.81 12.28 10.20
CA LEU A 5 -10.32 12.02 11.54
C LEU A 5 -10.87 13.03 12.55
N ASP A 6 -10.92 14.32 12.20
CA ASP A 6 -11.53 15.37 13.01
C ASP A 6 -13.04 15.15 13.22
N GLY A 7 -13.70 14.48 12.26
CA GLY A 7 -15.10 14.07 12.33
C GLY A 7 -15.35 12.80 13.16
N GLY A 8 -14.29 12.14 13.65
CA GLY A 8 -14.35 10.89 14.41
C GLY A 8 -14.39 9.62 13.54
N ASP A 9 -14.17 9.73 12.23
CA ASP A 9 -14.15 8.57 11.34
C ASP A 9 -12.88 7.73 11.54
N LEU A 10 -13.02 6.40 11.45
CA LEU A 10 -11.89 5.48 11.40
C LEU A 10 -11.30 5.44 9.99
N VAL A 11 -10.02 5.79 9.85
CA VAL A 11 -9.30 5.74 8.57
C VAL A 11 -8.30 4.59 8.57
N VAL A 12 -8.37 3.75 7.54
CA VAL A 12 -7.37 2.69 7.29
C VAL A 12 -6.45 3.13 6.17
N VAL A 13 -5.14 2.97 6.37
CA VAL A 13 -4.11 3.28 5.39
C VAL A 13 -3.12 2.13 5.25
N CYS A 14 -2.60 1.94 4.04
CA CYS A 14 -1.53 0.99 3.77
C CYS A 14 -0.21 1.77 3.58
N PRO A 15 0.63 1.88 4.61
CA PRO A 15 1.79 2.77 4.56
C PRO A 15 2.87 2.32 3.57
N GLU A 16 2.89 1.04 3.17
CA GLU A 16 3.75 0.52 2.09
C GLU A 16 3.35 1.02 0.70
N GLY A 17 2.08 1.38 0.50
CA GLY A 17 1.53 1.85 -0.78
C GLY A 17 1.51 0.80 -1.90
N THR A 18 1.87 -0.43 -1.62
CA THR A 18 1.80 -1.57 -2.54
C THR A 18 1.87 -2.88 -1.74
N THR A 19 1.50 -4.01 -2.34
CA THR A 19 1.58 -5.32 -1.68
C THR A 19 3.00 -5.90 -1.76
N CYS A 20 3.46 -6.53 -0.69
CA CYS A 20 4.63 -7.40 -0.68
C CYS A 20 4.20 -8.88 -0.67
N ARG A 21 4.98 -9.76 -1.32
CA ARG A 21 4.67 -11.20 -1.44
C ARG A 21 5.64 -12.08 -0.67
N GLU A 22 6.74 -11.49 -0.26
CA GLU A 22 7.79 -12.07 0.53
C GLU A 22 7.54 -11.76 2.01
N PRO A 23 8.12 -12.52 2.96
CA PRO A 23 8.02 -12.24 4.40
C PRO A 23 8.90 -11.03 4.79
N CYS A 24 8.64 -9.89 4.16
CA CYS A 24 9.28 -8.63 4.44
C CYS A 24 8.29 -7.47 4.35
N LEU A 25 8.61 -6.40 5.07
CA LEU A 25 7.86 -5.15 5.03
C LEU A 25 8.63 -4.13 4.20
N LEU A 26 7.94 -3.48 3.27
CA LEU A 26 8.48 -2.35 2.52
C LEU A 26 8.56 -1.13 3.42
N ARG A 27 9.35 -0.13 3.01
CA ARG A 27 9.46 1.13 3.73
C ARG A 27 8.08 1.77 3.88
N PHE A 28 7.74 2.17 5.11
CA PHE A 28 6.50 2.89 5.37
C PHE A 28 6.62 4.37 5.01
N SER A 29 5.57 4.89 4.37
CA SER A 29 5.35 6.32 4.24
C SER A 29 5.14 6.95 5.62
N PRO A 30 5.82 8.06 5.96
CA PRO A 30 5.68 8.71 7.25
C PRO A 30 4.38 9.52 7.39
N LEU A 31 3.65 9.74 6.30
CA LEU A 31 2.50 10.63 6.27
C LEU A 31 1.41 10.25 7.28
N PHE A 32 1.23 8.96 7.56
CA PHE A 32 0.20 8.53 8.52
C PHE A 32 0.51 8.98 9.95
N ALA A 33 1.80 9.08 10.31
CA ALA A 33 2.23 9.46 11.66
C ALA A 33 1.91 10.93 11.97
N GLU A 34 1.67 11.75 10.95
CA GLU A 34 1.33 13.17 11.09
C GLU A 34 -0.20 13.40 11.16
N LEU A 35 -1.01 12.37 10.87
CA LEU A 35 -2.46 12.50 10.73
C LEU A 35 -3.22 12.26 12.04
N SER A 36 -2.68 11.47 12.97
CA SER A 36 -3.35 11.07 14.21
C SER A 36 -2.36 11.08 15.38
N ASP A 37 -2.88 11.20 16.59
CA ASP A 37 -2.10 11.07 17.83
C ASP A 37 -1.83 9.59 18.17
N ASP A 38 -2.61 8.66 17.62
CA ASP A 38 -2.37 7.23 17.75
C ASP A 38 -2.79 6.43 16.51
N VAL A 39 -2.20 5.25 16.36
CA VAL A 39 -2.55 4.28 15.33
C VAL A 39 -2.58 2.86 15.88
N VAL A 40 -3.42 2.02 15.29
CA VAL A 40 -3.43 0.58 15.55
C VAL A 40 -2.81 -0.13 14.34
N PRO A 41 -1.60 -0.71 14.47
CA PRO A 41 -1.00 -1.47 13.39
C PRO A 41 -1.77 -2.78 13.17
N VAL A 42 -2.06 -3.10 11.91
CA VAL A 42 -2.77 -4.33 11.53
C VAL A 42 -1.96 -5.08 10.49
N GLY A 43 -1.43 -6.23 10.89
CA GLY A 43 -0.72 -7.14 10.00
C GLY A 43 -1.70 -8.01 9.22
N ILE A 44 -1.49 -8.11 7.90
CA ILE A 44 -2.27 -8.99 7.02
C ILE A 44 -1.29 -9.89 6.28
N ALA A 45 -1.34 -11.19 6.57
CA ALA A 45 -0.59 -12.21 5.84
C ALA A 45 -1.53 -13.02 4.96
N VAL A 46 -1.19 -13.14 3.68
CA VAL A 46 -1.97 -13.89 2.70
C VAL A 46 -1.19 -15.13 2.31
N ASP A 47 -1.75 -16.30 2.60
CA ASP A 47 -1.20 -17.59 2.20
C ASP A 47 -2.00 -18.14 1.00
N THR A 48 -1.31 -18.37 -0.11
CA THR A 48 -1.89 -18.87 -1.37
C THR A 48 -1.13 -20.11 -1.83
N ALA A 49 -1.86 -21.13 -2.26
CA ALA A 49 -1.25 -22.41 -2.64
C ALA A 49 -0.48 -22.39 -3.98
N MET A 50 -0.94 -21.63 -4.97
CA MET A 50 -0.40 -21.73 -6.34
C MET A 50 -0.12 -20.38 -6.99
N PHE A 51 -1.05 -19.44 -6.91
CA PHE A 51 -0.96 -18.17 -7.62
C PHE A 51 -1.00 -16.98 -6.68
N TYR A 52 -0.20 -15.96 -6.97
CA TYR A 52 -0.42 -14.66 -6.36
C TYR A 52 -1.69 -14.02 -6.91
N ALA A 53 -2.54 -13.52 -6.02
CA ALA A 53 -3.83 -12.92 -6.35
C ALA A 53 -3.76 -11.59 -7.13
N THR A 54 -2.56 -11.05 -7.33
CA THR A 54 -2.35 -9.76 -8.01
C THR A 54 -1.23 -9.89 -9.02
N THR A 55 -1.17 -9.02 -10.03
CA THR A 55 -0.06 -8.97 -10.98
C THR A 55 0.63 -7.61 -10.95
N ALA A 56 1.98 -7.60 -10.92
CA ALA A 56 2.75 -6.35 -10.88
C ALA A 56 2.90 -5.70 -12.27
N GLY A 57 3.11 -6.48 -13.34
CA GLY A 57 3.40 -5.98 -14.69
C GLY A 57 2.60 -6.61 -15.84
N GLY A 58 1.68 -7.54 -15.55
CA GLY A 58 0.82 -8.19 -16.55
C GLY A 58 -0.58 -7.58 -16.64
N LEU A 59 -1.48 -8.30 -17.32
CA LEU A 59 -2.88 -7.92 -17.48
C LEU A 59 -3.63 -8.01 -16.14
N LYS A 60 -3.77 -6.88 -15.44
CA LYS A 60 -4.47 -6.80 -14.13
C LYS A 60 -5.90 -7.34 -14.16
N CYS A 61 -6.55 -7.39 -15.32
CA CYS A 61 -7.89 -7.98 -15.46
C CYS A 61 -7.91 -9.49 -15.18
N LEU A 62 -6.75 -10.16 -15.20
CA LEU A 62 -6.63 -11.59 -14.89
C LEU A 62 -6.45 -11.86 -13.38
N ASP A 63 -6.20 -10.85 -12.56
CA ASP A 63 -5.98 -11.00 -11.11
C ASP A 63 -7.13 -11.77 -10.42
N PRO A 64 -8.43 -11.49 -10.71
CA PRO A 64 -9.53 -12.28 -10.15
C PRO A 64 -9.53 -13.75 -10.57
N LEU A 65 -9.11 -14.05 -11.81
CA LEU A 65 -9.02 -15.42 -12.30
C LEU A 65 -7.94 -16.18 -11.52
N TYR A 66 -6.76 -15.60 -11.35
CA TYR A 66 -5.68 -16.19 -10.54
C TYR A 66 -6.07 -16.38 -9.08
N TYR A 67 -6.82 -15.42 -8.52
CA TYR A 67 -7.34 -15.55 -7.15
C TYR A 67 -8.30 -16.74 -7.01
N ILE A 68 -9.30 -16.86 -7.89
CA ILE A 68 -10.31 -17.94 -7.85
C ILE A 68 -9.68 -19.31 -8.16
N ALA A 69 -8.67 -19.34 -9.03
CA ALA A 69 -7.98 -20.57 -9.39
C ALA A 69 -7.08 -21.15 -8.28
N ASN A 70 -6.90 -20.44 -7.16
CA ASN A 70 -6.15 -20.99 -6.03
C ASN A 70 -6.97 -22.07 -5.31
N PRO A 71 -6.44 -23.30 -5.16
CA PRO A 71 -7.12 -24.35 -4.42
C PRO A 71 -7.22 -24.05 -2.91
N ARG A 72 -6.37 -23.15 -2.42
CA ARG A 72 -6.40 -22.65 -1.04
C ARG A 72 -5.89 -21.21 -1.01
N THR A 73 -6.69 -20.36 -0.37
CA THR A 73 -6.30 -19.00 0.00
C THR A 73 -6.72 -18.74 1.45
N CYS A 74 -5.79 -18.26 2.27
CA CYS A 74 -6.01 -17.97 3.68
C CYS A 74 -5.52 -16.56 4.00
N TYR A 75 -6.31 -15.81 4.76
CA TYR A 75 -5.94 -14.50 5.26
C TYR A 75 -5.80 -14.56 6.78
N ALA A 76 -4.59 -14.32 7.28
CA ALA A 76 -4.34 -14.12 8.69
C ALA A 76 -4.29 -12.62 8.97
N VAL A 77 -5.16 -12.17 9.88
CA VAL A 77 -5.23 -10.76 10.31
C VAL A 77 -4.83 -10.69 11.77
N GLN A 78 -3.87 -9.83 12.08
CA GLN A 78 -3.38 -9.63 13.43
C GLN A 78 -3.44 -8.14 13.78
N PHE A 79 -4.19 -7.82 14.83
CA PHE A 79 -4.22 -6.49 15.42
C PHE A 79 -3.12 -6.40 16.47
N LEU A 80 -2.28 -5.38 16.35
CA LEU A 80 -1.23 -5.11 17.33
C LEU A 80 -1.70 -4.07 18.35
N GLU A 81 -0.93 -3.95 19.43
CA GLU A 81 -1.10 -2.85 20.38
C GLU A 81 -0.97 -1.49 19.70
N ARG A 82 -1.79 -0.56 20.18
CA ARG A 82 -1.80 0.83 19.73
C ARG A 82 -0.42 1.47 19.91
N VAL A 83 -0.01 2.24 18.92
CA VAL A 83 1.24 3.00 18.93
C VAL A 83 0.92 4.49 19.00
N ASP A 84 1.53 5.18 19.94
CA ASP A 84 1.47 6.63 20.06
C ASP A 84 2.25 7.29 18.92
N THR A 85 1.57 8.10 18.11
CA THR A 85 2.11 8.87 16.99
C THR A 85 2.11 10.38 17.27
N SER A 86 1.60 10.82 18.42
CA SER A 86 1.62 12.22 18.85
C SER A 86 3.00 12.87 18.77
N PRO A 87 4.15 12.18 19.02
CA PRO A 87 5.45 12.83 18.90
C PRO A 87 5.77 13.34 17.48
N ALA A 88 5.27 12.68 16.44
CA ALA A 88 5.44 13.13 15.06
C ALA A 88 4.61 14.39 14.76
N ARG A 89 3.34 14.38 15.18
CA ARG A 89 2.41 15.51 14.98
C ARG A 89 2.81 16.76 15.78
N GLU A 90 3.29 16.56 16.99
CA GLU A 90 3.83 17.62 17.86
C GLU A 90 5.26 18.04 17.49
N ARG A 91 5.85 17.47 16.42
CA ARG A 91 7.22 17.73 15.96
C ARG A 91 8.31 17.46 17.01
N ARG A 92 8.01 16.62 18.01
CA ARG A 92 8.97 16.14 19.02
C ARG A 92 9.88 15.03 18.48
N ALA A 93 9.42 14.30 17.47
CA ALA A 93 10.18 13.29 16.74
C ALA A 93 9.93 13.43 15.23
N PRO A 94 10.88 13.06 14.37
CA PRO A 94 10.63 13.03 12.94
C PRO A 94 9.61 11.94 12.61
N SER A 95 8.66 12.23 11.71
CA SER A 95 7.60 11.30 11.31
C SER A 95 8.15 10.01 10.70
N THR A 96 9.34 10.05 10.11
CA THR A 96 10.07 8.87 9.64
C THR A 96 10.44 7.91 10.75
N ASP A 97 10.82 8.38 11.94
CA ASP A 97 11.23 7.51 13.03
C ASP A 97 10.03 6.82 13.65
N VAL A 98 8.91 7.53 13.77
CA VAL A 98 7.62 6.97 14.19
C VAL A 98 7.14 5.93 13.18
N ALA A 99 7.25 6.20 11.88
CA ALA A 99 6.91 5.21 10.86
C ALA A 99 7.79 3.96 10.91
N ASN A 100 9.10 4.14 11.11
CA ASN A 100 10.06 3.04 11.28
C ASN A 100 9.78 2.24 12.57
N LEU A 101 9.33 2.89 13.65
CA LEU A 101 8.91 2.21 14.87
C LEU A 101 7.69 1.31 14.61
N VAL A 102 6.67 1.83 13.94
CA VAL A 102 5.46 1.06 13.59
C VAL A 102 5.83 -0.11 12.66
N GLN A 103 6.68 0.13 11.66
CA GLN A 103 7.17 -0.92 10.77
C GLN A 103 7.88 -2.03 11.54
N ARG A 104 8.81 -1.68 12.46
CA ARG A 104 9.52 -2.65 13.29
C ARG A 104 8.57 -3.47 14.17
N ARG A 105 7.62 -2.82 14.86
CA ARG A 105 6.64 -3.55 15.68
C ARG A 105 5.81 -4.55 14.87
N MET A 106 5.39 -4.19 13.66
CA MET A 106 4.71 -5.13 12.78
C MET A 106 5.63 -6.23 12.26
N GLY A 107 6.87 -5.89 11.91
CA GLY A 107 7.88 -6.86 11.49
C GLY A 107 8.13 -7.91 12.58
N ASP A 108 8.31 -7.46 13.82
CA ASP A 108 8.55 -8.33 14.98
C ASP A 108 7.33 -9.22 15.28
N ALA A 109 6.12 -8.68 15.21
CA ALA A 109 4.89 -9.45 15.46
C ALA A 109 4.62 -10.50 14.38
N LEU A 110 4.92 -10.20 13.12
CA LEU A 110 4.71 -11.11 11.98
C LEU A 110 5.91 -12.03 11.72
N GLY A 111 7.07 -11.78 12.34
CA GLY A 111 8.33 -12.44 12.01
C GLY A 111 8.88 -12.04 10.63
N TYR A 112 8.56 -10.83 10.15
CA TYR A 112 8.92 -10.34 8.82
C TYR A 112 10.13 -9.41 8.87
N ARG A 113 10.96 -9.46 7.83
CA ARG A 113 12.12 -8.57 7.71
C ARG A 113 11.69 -7.17 7.33
N CYS A 114 12.03 -6.17 8.15
CA CYS A 114 11.85 -4.77 7.75
C CYS A 114 12.88 -4.36 6.69
N THR A 115 12.44 -3.70 5.61
CA THR A 115 13.31 -3.23 4.54
C THR A 115 13.16 -1.73 4.32
N MET A 116 14.14 -1.14 3.63
CA MET A 116 14.08 0.23 3.14
C MET A 116 13.66 0.33 1.66
N LEU A 117 13.22 -0.78 1.07
CA LEU A 117 12.77 -0.82 -0.31
C LEU A 117 11.48 -0.03 -0.45
N THR A 118 11.44 0.84 -1.46
CA THR A 118 10.27 1.63 -1.79
C THR A 118 9.37 0.87 -2.78
N ARG A 119 8.15 1.38 -2.96
CA ARG A 119 7.27 0.95 -4.05
C ARG A 119 8.02 0.96 -5.40
N LYS A 120 8.78 2.03 -5.68
CA LYS A 120 9.52 2.19 -6.93
C LYS A 120 10.52 1.06 -7.12
N ASP A 121 11.32 0.78 -6.09
CA ASP A 121 12.33 -0.29 -6.12
C ASP A 121 11.67 -1.65 -6.40
N LYS A 122 10.53 -1.91 -5.76
CA LYS A 122 9.74 -3.14 -5.98
C LYS A 122 9.31 -3.29 -7.45
N TYR A 123 8.70 -2.25 -8.02
CA TYR A 123 8.22 -2.32 -9.41
C TYR A 123 9.38 -2.41 -10.41
N LEU A 124 10.50 -1.74 -10.12
CA LEU A 124 11.70 -1.82 -10.96
C LEU A 124 12.25 -3.25 -10.99
N MET A 125 12.32 -3.90 -9.82
CA MET A 125 12.75 -5.30 -9.71
C MET A 125 11.78 -6.29 -10.39
N LEU A 126 10.47 -6.12 -10.22
CA LEU A 126 9.47 -7.10 -10.68
C LEU A 126 9.00 -6.92 -12.11
N ALA A 127 9.01 -5.68 -12.63
CA ALA A 127 8.36 -5.35 -13.90
C ALA A 127 9.20 -4.41 -14.79
N GLY A 128 10.42 -4.05 -14.37
CA GLY A 128 11.31 -3.17 -15.13
C GLY A 128 10.75 -1.75 -15.32
N ASN A 129 9.79 -1.33 -14.51
CA ASN A 129 9.19 0.00 -14.57
C ASN A 129 9.00 0.58 -13.17
N ASP A 130 8.72 1.88 -13.07
CA ASP A 130 8.58 2.58 -11.79
C ASP A 130 7.17 2.47 -11.16
N GLY A 131 6.30 1.62 -11.71
CA GLY A 131 4.92 1.44 -11.26
C GLY A 131 3.96 2.55 -11.70
N VAL A 132 4.39 3.42 -12.63
CA VAL A 132 3.57 4.47 -13.25
C VAL A 132 2.77 3.87 -14.41
N VAL A 133 1.44 4.03 -14.38
CA VAL A 133 0.59 3.68 -15.52
C VAL A 133 0.57 4.89 -16.45
N ASN A 134 1.16 4.75 -17.65
CA ASN A 134 1.00 5.76 -18.68
C ASN A 134 -0.47 5.74 -19.13
N THR A 135 -1.27 6.71 -18.69
CA THR A 135 -2.55 6.99 -19.31
C THR A 135 -2.26 7.61 -20.67
N THR A 136 -2.24 6.78 -21.72
CA THR A 136 -2.42 7.29 -23.07
C THR A 136 -3.79 7.96 -23.11
N GLN A 137 -3.80 9.29 -23.22
CA GLN A 137 -5.00 10.02 -23.58
C GLN A 137 -5.38 9.59 -25.00
N ASP A 138 -6.35 8.70 -25.14
CA ASP A 138 -7.02 8.46 -26.40
C ASP A 138 -7.82 9.71 -26.76
N ASN A 139 -7.14 10.66 -27.42
CA ASN A 139 -7.77 11.78 -28.09
C ASN A 139 -8.55 11.23 -29.29
N HIS A 140 -9.78 10.77 -29.05
CA HIS A 140 -10.78 10.70 -30.10
C HIS A 140 -11.18 12.14 -30.49
N SER A 141 -10.36 12.77 -31.33
CA SER A 141 -10.73 13.98 -32.06
C SER A 141 -11.90 13.66 -32.99
N ALA A 142 -13.10 14.10 -32.61
CA ALA A 142 -14.26 14.09 -33.49
C ALA A 142 -13.99 14.97 -34.74
N PRO A 143 -14.36 14.52 -35.95
CA PRO A 143 -14.13 15.30 -37.16
C PRO A 143 -15.03 16.55 -37.16
N GLY A 144 -14.39 17.71 -37.28
CA GLY A 144 -15.06 19.01 -37.33
C GLY A 144 -16.09 19.10 -38.44
N LYS A 145 -17.31 19.52 -38.08
CA LYS A 145 -18.34 19.90 -39.06
C LYS A 145 -17.86 21.15 -39.82
N LYS A 146 -17.65 21.02 -41.13
CA LYS A 146 -17.51 22.15 -42.05
C LYS A 146 -18.76 23.02 -41.96
N LYS A 147 -18.58 24.29 -41.62
CA LYS A 147 -19.62 25.32 -41.84
C LYS A 147 -19.87 25.44 -43.34
N MET A 148 -21.14 25.33 -43.72
CA MET A 148 -21.61 25.69 -45.05
C MET A 148 -22.80 26.64 -44.86
N GLN A 149 -22.60 27.85 -45.39
CA GLN A 149 -23.51 29.01 -45.51
C GLN A 149 -23.79 29.80 -44.23
#